data_AF-A0A6N9T8C8-F1
#
_entry.id   AF-A0A6N9T8C8-F1
#
_cell.length_a   1.000
_cell.length_b   1.000
_cell.length_c   1.000
_cell.angle_alpha   90.00
_cell.angle_beta   90.00
_cell.angle_gamma   90.00
#
_symmetry.space_group_name_H-M   'P 1'
#
loop_
_entity.id
_entity.type
_entity.pdbx_description
1 polymer ?
#
loop_
_entity_poly.entity_id
_entity_poly.type
_entity_poly.pdbx_seq_one_letter_code
_entity_poly.pdbx_strand_id
1 'polypeptide(L)'
;MSSSKVKLVNRVLKDLLEILKNEPAGKYLMELDEDSLPQMSDAVLTMVQFETALGSFHTRYRKYLPDFGENYWITSESIEYWRQISEEDV
;
A
#
# COMPACT_ATOMS: atom_id res chain seq x y z
N MET A 1 -3.96 -25.15 2.65
CA MET A 1 -4.80 -24.26 1.82
C MET A 1 -5.43 -25.05 0.67
N SER A 2 -6.58 -24.64 0.12
CA SER A 2 -7.06 -25.18 -1.17
C SER A 2 -6.65 -24.24 -2.31
N SER A 3 -6.41 -24.76 -3.52
CA SER A 3 -6.01 -23.97 -4.69
C SER A 3 -6.97 -22.79 -4.97
N SER A 4 -8.28 -22.98 -4.79
CA SER A 4 -9.26 -21.89 -4.97
C SER A 4 -9.07 -20.72 -4.00
N LYS A 5 -8.61 -20.98 -2.77
CA LYS A 5 -8.33 -19.93 -1.78
C LYS A 5 -7.08 -19.13 -2.15
N VAL A 6 -6.05 -19.82 -2.66
CA VAL A 6 -4.82 -19.18 -3.14
C VAL A 6 -5.14 -18.21 -4.28
N LYS A 7 -5.94 -18.64 -5.26
CA LYS A 7 -6.37 -17.77 -6.37
C LYS A 7 -7.14 -16.54 -5.93
N LEU A 8 -8.03 -16.69 -4.94
CA LEU A 8 -8.80 -15.57 -4.40
C LEU A 8 -7.86 -14.55 -3.72
N VAL A 9 -6.89 -15.04 -2.95
CA VAL A 9 -5.89 -14.20 -2.29
C VAL A 9 -4.99 -13.51 -3.30
N ASN A 10 -4.45 -14.25 -4.28
CA ASN A 10 -3.59 -13.70 -5.33
C ASN A 10 -4.28 -12.61 -6.15
N ARG A 11 -5.61 -12.68 -6.34
CA ARG A 11 -6.35 -11.60 -6.98
C ARG A 11 -6.19 -10.26 -6.23
N VAL A 12 -6.27 -10.28 -4.90
CA VAL A 12 -6.08 -9.09 -4.08
C VAL A 12 -4.60 -8.67 -4.07
N LEU A 13 -3.68 -9.63 -3.97
CA LEU A 13 -2.24 -9.34 -3.99
C LEU A 13 -1.80 -8.69 -5.30
N LYS A 14 -2.37 -9.07 -6.45
CA LYS A 14 -2.10 -8.47 -7.76
C LYS A 14 -2.42 -6.97 -7.79
N ASP A 15 -3.60 -6.60 -7.32
CA ASP A 15 -4.00 -5.19 -7.26
C ASP A 15 -3.04 -4.39 -6.36
N LEU A 16 -2.64 -4.98 -5.22
CA LEU A 16 -1.66 -4.36 -4.32
C LEU A 16 -0.26 -4.25 -4.94
N LEU A 17 0.17 -5.23 -5.72
CA LEU A 17 1.44 -5.18 -6.45
C LEU A 17 1.45 -4.03 -7.46
N GLU A 18 0.35 -3.81 -8.18
CA GLU A 18 0.26 -2.69 -9.12
C GLU A 18 0.35 -1.32 -8.42
N ILE A 19 -0.28 -1.18 -7.26
CA ILE A 19 -0.24 0.05 -6.44
C ILE A 19 1.18 0.27 -5.90
N LEU A 20 1.82 -0.79 -5.40
CA LEU A 20 3.10 -0.71 -4.69
C LEU A 20 4.32 -0.85 -5.61
N LYS A 21 4.14 -1.05 -6.93
CA LYS A 21 5.24 -1.30 -7.88
C LYS A 21 6.33 -0.23 -7.88
N ASN A 22 5.96 1.02 -7.59
CA ASN A 22 6.87 2.16 -7.55
C ASN A 22 7.44 2.42 -6.15
N GLU A 23 7.01 1.66 -5.14
CA GLU A 23 7.49 1.79 -3.77
C GLU A 23 8.75 0.97 -3.51
N PRO A 24 9.67 1.42 -2.65
CA PRO A 24 10.87 0.68 -2.27
C PRO A 24 10.60 -0.71 -1.70
N ALA A 25 9.44 -0.90 -1.06
CA ALA A 25 9.01 -2.18 -0.50
C ALA A 25 8.41 -3.11 -1.56
N GLY A 26 7.86 -2.57 -2.67
CA GLY A 26 7.18 -3.35 -3.71
C GLY A 26 8.08 -4.38 -4.38
N LYS A 27 9.39 -4.11 -4.48
CA LYS A 27 10.37 -5.04 -5.06
C LYS A 27 10.53 -6.37 -4.32
N TYR A 28 10.04 -6.46 -3.09
CA TYR A 28 10.10 -7.67 -2.28
C TYR A 28 8.75 -8.39 -2.19
N LEU A 29 7.69 -7.80 -2.73
CA LEU A 29 6.36 -8.38 -2.71
C LEU A 29 6.21 -9.34 -3.89
N MET A 30 5.61 -10.48 -3.62
CA MET A 30 5.36 -11.52 -4.61
C MET A 30 4.05 -12.24 -4.30
N GLU A 31 3.40 -12.73 -5.35
CA GLU A 31 2.23 -13.57 -5.23
C GLU A 31 2.56 -14.90 -4.56
N LEU A 32 1.53 -15.56 -4.02
CA LEU A 32 1.68 -16.93 -3.55
C LEU A 32 1.85 -17.86 -4.75
N ASP A 33 2.77 -18.81 -4.62
CA ASP A 33 2.96 -19.85 -5.62
C ASP A 33 1.65 -20.64 -5.82
N GLU A 34 1.22 -20.77 -7.08
CA GLU A 34 0.01 -21.51 -7.46
C GLU A 34 0.31 -22.97 -7.80
N ASP A 35 1.55 -23.29 -8.18
CA ASP A 35 2.00 -24.61 -8.64
C ASP A 35 2.47 -25.48 -7.47
N SER A 36 3.06 -24.88 -6.44
CA SER A 36 3.25 -25.53 -5.14
C SER A 36 2.13 -25.11 -4.20
N LEU A 37 1.44 -26.07 -3.55
CA LEU A 37 0.43 -25.74 -2.56
C LEU A 37 1.15 -25.02 -1.40
N PRO A 38 0.98 -23.69 -1.25
CA PRO A 38 1.84 -22.94 -0.35
C PRO A 38 1.58 -23.44 1.07
N GLN A 39 2.67 -23.69 1.80
CA GLN A 39 2.53 -24.03 3.21
C GLN A 39 1.91 -22.84 3.93
N MET A 40 1.17 -23.10 5.01
CA MET A 40 0.53 -22.02 5.77
C MET A 40 1.55 -20.97 6.24
N SER A 41 2.79 -21.39 6.52
CA SER A 41 3.90 -20.51 6.87
C SER A 41 4.26 -19.52 5.75
N ASP A 42 4.33 -19.99 4.51
CA ASP A 42 4.71 -19.16 3.36
C ASP A 42 3.62 -18.13 3.07
N ALA A 43 2.36 -18.59 3.13
CA ALA A 43 1.21 -17.70 2.98
C ALA A 43 1.20 -16.60 4.05
N VAL A 44 1.46 -16.93 5.32
CA VAL A 44 1.53 -15.95 6.41
C VAL A 44 2.70 -14.99 6.20
N LEU A 45 3.88 -15.49 5.81
CA LEU A 45 5.06 -14.66 5.56
C LEU A 45 4.78 -13.62 4.47
N THR A 46 4.19 -14.04 3.35
CA THR A 46 3.78 -13.12 2.27
C THR A 46 2.79 -12.08 2.79
N MET A 47 1.78 -12.47 3.58
CA MET A 47 0.81 -11.50 4.14
C MET A 47 1.49 -10.43 5.00
N VAL A 48 2.44 -10.82 5.86
CA VAL A 48 3.18 -9.87 6.71
C VAL A 48 4.03 -8.91 5.88
N GLN A 49 4.60 -9.37 4.77
CA GLN A 49 5.34 -8.50 3.86
C GLN A 49 4.42 -7.44 3.22
N PHE A 50 3.24 -7.86 2.75
CA PHE A 50 2.24 -6.92 2.21
C PHE A 50 1.74 -5.93 3.27
N GLU A 51 1.44 -6.40 4.49
CA GLU A 51 1.05 -5.54 5.62
C GLU A 51 2.13 -4.50 5.93
N THR A 52 3.40 -4.91 5.98
CA THR A 52 4.53 -4.02 6.23
C THR A 52 4.70 -2.98 5.12
N ALA A 53 4.54 -3.38 3.87
CA ALA A 53 4.63 -2.49 2.73
C ALA A 53 3.49 -1.46 2.73
N LEU A 54 2.26 -1.88 3.05
CA LEU A 54 1.09 -1.00 3.19
C LEU A 54 1.25 -0.03 4.37
N GLY A 55 1.74 -0.49 5.51
CA GLY A 55 2.03 0.38 6.65
C GLY A 55 3.08 1.44 6.32
N SER A 56 4.12 1.06 5.56
CA SER A 56 5.16 1.98 5.07
C SER A 56 4.60 3.00 4.08
N PHE A 57 3.76 2.57 3.15
CA PHE A 57 3.06 3.43 2.20
C PHE A 57 2.17 4.45 2.94
N HIS A 58 1.32 3.99 3.84
CA HIS A 58 0.46 4.85 4.65
C HIS A 58 1.27 5.88 5.46
N THR A 59 2.34 5.46 6.12
CA THR A 59 3.18 6.37 6.93
C THR A 59 3.92 7.39 6.07
N ARG A 60 4.26 7.05 4.83
CA ARG A 60 4.94 7.94 3.90
C ARG A 60 4.00 9.02 3.35
N TYR A 61 2.82 8.62 2.89
CA TYR A 61 1.91 9.50 2.17
C TYR A 61 0.78 10.06 3.01
N ARG A 62 0.58 9.61 4.25
CA ARG A 62 -0.39 10.21 5.17
C ARG A 62 0.34 10.94 6.29
N LYS A 63 0.14 12.26 6.38
CA LYS A 63 0.82 13.12 7.34
C LYS A 63 -0.19 13.96 8.11
N TYR A 64 0.16 14.25 9.36
CA TYR A 64 -0.54 15.25 10.15
C TYR A 64 -0.16 16.64 9.67
N LEU A 65 -1.15 17.46 9.36
CA LEU A 65 -0.94 18.86 8.99
C LEU A 65 -1.43 19.75 10.13
N PRO A 66 -0.53 20.44 10.86
CA PRO A 66 -0.89 21.28 12.00
C PRO A 66 -1.90 22.37 11.65
N ASP A 67 -1.77 22.98 10.46
CA ASP A 67 -2.63 24.08 9.99
C ASP A 67 -4.11 23.67 9.87
N PHE A 68 -4.35 22.37 9.65
CA PHE A 68 -5.69 21.81 9.51
C PHE A 68 -6.11 20.94 10.70
N GLY A 69 -5.22 20.73 11.68
CA GLY A 69 -5.49 19.92 12.88
C GLY A 69 -5.75 18.43 12.63
N GLU A 70 -5.54 17.92 11.41
CA GLU A 70 -5.98 16.60 10.96
C GLU A 70 -4.92 15.88 10.10
N ASN A 71 -5.12 14.57 9.87
CA ASN A 71 -4.24 13.77 9.00
C ASN A 71 -4.75 13.71 7.56
N TYR A 72 -3.91 14.08 6.61
CA TYR A 72 -4.23 14.11 5.18
C TYR A 72 -3.34 13.18 4.38
N TRP A 73 -3.89 12.66 3.28
CA TRP A 73 -3.11 12.06 2.23
C TRP A 73 -2.44 13.17 1.42
N ILE A 74 -1.12 13.08 1.29
CA ILE A 74 -0.30 14.00 0.54
C ILE A 74 -0.29 13.52 -0.91
N THR A 75 -1.19 14.05 -1.72
CA THR A 75 -1.28 13.82 -3.15
C THR A 75 -0.89 15.09 -3.91
N SER A 76 -0.67 14.98 -5.21
CA SER A 76 -0.38 16.16 -6.04
C SER A 76 -1.54 17.16 -6.02
N GLU A 77 -2.78 16.66 -6.02
CA GLU A 77 -3.99 17.49 -5.93
C GLU A 77 -4.10 18.18 -4.58
N SER A 78 -3.78 17.50 -3.49
CA SER A 78 -3.85 18.09 -2.15
C SER A 78 -2.79 19.17 -1.97
N ILE A 79 -1.56 18.95 -2.47
CA ILE A 79 -0.49 19.96 -2.47
C ILE A 79 -0.91 21.21 -3.25
N GLU A 80 -1.48 21.02 -4.44
CA GLU A 80 -1.93 22.14 -5.27
C GLU A 80 -3.06 22.93 -4.60
N TYR A 81 -4.02 22.24 -3.99
CA TYR A 81 -5.09 22.87 -3.20
C TYR A 81 -4.54 23.71 -2.04
N TRP A 82 -3.58 23.19 -1.27
CA TRP A 82 -2.97 23.94 -0.17
C TRP A 82 -2.12 25.13 -0.64
N ARG A 83 -1.46 25.01 -1.81
CA ARG A 83 -0.73 26.13 -2.42
C ARG A 83 -1.69 27.29 -2.76
N GLN A 84 -2.84 26.99 -3.37
CA GLN A 84 -3.82 28.00 -3.75
C GLN A 84 -4.36 28.76 -2.54
N ILE A 85 -4.70 28.04 -1.45
CA ILE A 85 -5.12 28.67 -0.19
C ILE A 85 -4.03 29.61 0.35
N SER A 86 -2.77 29.17 0.34
CA SER A 86 -1.66 29.99 0.85
C SER A 86 -1.40 31.26 0.01
N GLU A 87 -1.76 31.25 -1.27
CA GLU A 87 -1.61 32.40 -2.17
C GLU A 87 -2.78 33.38 -2.09
N GLU A 88 -3.99 32.93 -1.72
CA GLU A 88 -5.17 33.78 -1.50
C GLU A 88 -5.14 34.53 -0.16
N ASP A 89 -4.39 34.02 0.83
CA ASP A 89 -4.23 34.61 2.17
C ASP A 89 -3.12 35.70 2.26
N VAL A 90 -2.48 36.10 1.14
CA VAL A 90 -1.40 37.11 1.05
C VAL A 90 -1.83 38.42 0.37
#